data_AF-A0A925H1J2-F1
#
_entry.id   AF-A0A925H1J2-F1
#
_cell.length_a   1.000
_cell.length_b   1.000
_cell.length_c   1.000
_cell.angle_alpha   90.00
_cell.angle_beta   90.00
_cell.angle_gamma   90.00
#
_symmetry.space_group_name_H-M   'P 1'
#
loop_
_entity.id
_entity.type
_entity.pdbx_description
1 polymer ?
#
loop_
_entity_poly.entity_id
_entity_poly.type
_entity_poly.pdbx_seq_one_letter_code
_entity_poly.pdbx_strand_id
1 'polypeptide(L)'
;MLLKYARLFCEEIKRAGARPALYMVWPSRGRFADFDRSNESYALAAKENGAMLLPVGEAWRAAWREDASLALYSSDNFHPSPAGSYLAALVIYEQLFGQPARAELDARALSRLNLTAQQARTLQSAATAVTTVTPSQDPAQPKMIRETLMSGGKTRRYYLYVPSSIATDKPLVVLLHPSRGDGSYLVSKWQDLAEREGILLVGPDALNSEKWSAPADGPDFLRDAVEAVRAKYSVNPRRLYVFGYSAGSGFAINMSLLESEYFAAAAAFASVTFREQYANVATRKAPFFFTVGVDDPVFPVAEARAQRDALKARGFPVEWKELPKAGHDYDGNSVVVNQAAWEFLKRHELSAAPQYTQHEFKR
;
A
#
# COMPACT_ATOMS: atom_id res chain seq x y z
N MET A 1 -22.72 -1.47 11.01
CA MET A 1 -23.81 -2.45 11.22
C MET A 1 -23.37 -3.87 10.79
N LEU A 2 -22.88 -4.06 9.56
CA LEU A 2 -22.43 -5.36 9.04
C LEU A 2 -21.46 -6.11 9.98
N LEU A 3 -20.34 -5.49 10.37
CA LEU A 3 -19.33 -6.12 11.26
C LEU A 3 -19.92 -6.69 12.54
N LYS A 4 -20.79 -5.91 13.21
CA LYS A 4 -21.46 -6.31 14.44
C LYS A 4 -22.29 -7.59 14.24
N TYR A 5 -23.12 -7.65 13.21
CA TYR A 5 -24.01 -8.79 12.98
C TYR A 5 -23.28 -9.98 12.34
N ALA A 6 -22.31 -9.73 11.47
CA ALA A 6 -21.44 -10.77 10.92
C ALA A 6 -20.76 -11.55 12.05
N ARG A 7 -20.27 -10.86 13.08
CA ARG A 7 -19.72 -11.51 14.28
C ARG A 7 -20.72 -12.42 14.98
N LEU A 8 -21.90 -11.90 15.32
CA LEU A 8 -22.93 -12.69 16.01
C LEU A 8 -23.32 -13.94 15.22
N PHE A 9 -23.61 -13.81 13.93
CA PHE A 9 -24.00 -14.95 13.10
C PHE A 9 -22.84 -15.92 12.86
N CYS A 10 -21.61 -15.44 12.65
CA CYS A 10 -20.45 -16.32 12.47
C CYS A 10 -20.14 -17.11 13.74
N GLU A 11 -20.31 -16.51 14.92
CA GLU A 11 -20.18 -17.22 16.20
C GLU A 11 -21.22 -18.36 16.31
N GLU A 12 -22.49 -18.10 16.00
CA GLU A 12 -23.53 -19.15 16.01
C GLU A 12 -23.30 -20.25 14.96
N ILE A 13 -22.92 -19.89 13.73
CA ILE A 13 -22.60 -20.86 12.66
C ILE A 13 -21.45 -21.79 13.08
N LYS A 14 -20.41 -21.23 13.69
CA LYS A 14 -19.27 -22.01 14.21
C LYS A 14 -19.67 -22.90 15.38
N ARG A 15 -20.55 -22.44 16.29
CA ARG A 15 -21.10 -23.27 17.38
C ARG A 15 -21.88 -24.47 16.84
N ALA A 16 -22.55 -24.31 15.69
CA ALA A 16 -23.21 -25.40 14.98
C ALA A 16 -22.25 -26.33 14.20
N GLY A 17 -20.93 -26.11 14.27
CA GLY A 17 -19.93 -26.92 13.58
C GLY A 17 -19.75 -26.62 12.09
N ALA A 18 -20.37 -25.55 11.58
CA ALA A 18 -20.27 -25.15 10.18
C ALA A 18 -19.20 -24.06 9.96
N ARG A 19 -18.70 -23.96 8.73
CA ARG A 19 -17.80 -22.87 8.29
C ARG A 19 -18.64 -21.69 7.79
N PRO A 20 -18.55 -20.50 8.39
CA PRO A 20 -19.29 -19.34 7.89
C PRO A 20 -18.79 -18.90 6.52
N ALA A 21 -19.70 -18.43 5.68
CA ALA A 21 -19.40 -17.77 4.41
C ALA A 21 -20.20 -16.47 4.29
N LEU A 22 -19.54 -15.37 3.92
CA LEU A 22 -20.18 -14.09 3.70
C LEU A 22 -20.44 -13.86 2.22
N TYR A 23 -21.72 -13.72 1.87
CA TYR A 23 -22.18 -13.31 0.56
C TYR A 23 -22.00 -11.79 0.37
N MET A 24 -20.92 -11.39 -0.30
CA MET A 24 -20.63 -9.98 -0.56
C MET A 24 -21.49 -9.45 -1.71
N VAL A 25 -22.38 -8.54 -1.36
CA VAL A 25 -23.35 -7.94 -2.29
C VAL A 25 -22.79 -6.69 -2.96
N TRP A 26 -23.64 -6.04 -3.73
CA TRP A 26 -23.42 -4.77 -4.43
C TRP A 26 -24.31 -3.66 -3.84
N PRO A 27 -23.93 -2.38 -4.00
CA PRO A 27 -24.81 -1.25 -3.67
C PRO A 27 -25.96 -1.11 -4.70
N SER A 28 -26.97 -0.30 -4.39
CA SER A 28 -27.98 0.07 -5.38
C SER A 28 -27.36 0.86 -6.54
N ARG A 29 -27.96 0.81 -7.73
CA ARG A 29 -27.42 1.43 -8.96
C ARG A 29 -27.09 2.91 -8.80
N GLY A 30 -27.89 3.66 -8.03
CA GLY A 30 -27.67 5.09 -7.76
C GLY A 30 -26.53 5.38 -6.78
N ARG A 31 -25.96 4.36 -6.13
CA ARG A 31 -24.84 4.47 -5.19
C ARG A 31 -23.61 3.71 -5.69
N PHE A 32 -23.34 3.82 -6.99
CA PHE A 32 -22.21 3.13 -7.62
C PHE A 32 -20.86 3.49 -6.97
N ALA A 33 -20.70 4.71 -6.45
CA ALA A 33 -19.49 5.13 -5.73
C ALA A 33 -19.26 4.35 -4.40
N ASP A 34 -20.27 3.66 -3.88
CA ASP A 34 -20.16 2.90 -2.62
C ASP A 34 -19.62 1.47 -2.83
N PHE A 35 -19.31 1.05 -4.07
CA PHE A 35 -18.84 -0.31 -4.35
C PHE A 35 -17.60 -0.67 -3.51
N ASP A 36 -16.60 0.22 -3.48
CA ASP A 36 -15.36 -0.02 -2.72
C ASP A 36 -15.64 -0.17 -1.22
N ARG A 37 -16.37 0.80 -0.65
CA ARG A 37 -16.75 0.77 0.77
C ARG A 37 -17.59 -0.46 1.14
N SER A 38 -18.48 -0.89 0.23
CA SER A 38 -19.29 -2.09 0.43
C SER A 38 -18.40 -3.33 0.45
N ASN A 39 -17.54 -3.49 -0.55
CA ASN A 39 -16.65 -4.64 -0.69
C ASN A 39 -15.66 -4.73 0.48
N GLU A 40 -15.05 -3.60 0.87
CA GLU A 40 -14.18 -3.50 2.04
C GLU A 40 -14.88 -3.96 3.33
N SER A 41 -16.12 -3.54 3.54
CA SER A 41 -16.90 -3.89 4.73
C SER A 41 -17.14 -5.40 4.83
N TYR A 42 -17.45 -6.06 3.71
CA TYR A 42 -17.62 -7.52 3.65
C TYR A 42 -16.30 -8.27 3.78
N ALA A 43 -15.24 -7.79 3.14
CA ALA A 43 -13.91 -8.38 3.23
C ALA A 43 -13.38 -8.32 4.68
N LEU A 44 -13.54 -7.18 5.35
CA LEU A 44 -13.20 -7.01 6.76
C LEU A 44 -14.05 -7.93 7.64
N ALA A 45 -15.37 -7.99 7.42
CA ALA A 45 -16.27 -8.85 8.17
C ALA A 45 -15.91 -10.34 8.02
N ALA A 46 -15.56 -10.79 6.81
CA ALA A 46 -15.14 -12.17 6.58
C ALA A 46 -13.82 -12.47 7.29
N LYS A 47 -12.85 -11.56 7.19
CA LYS A 47 -11.53 -11.67 7.81
C LYS A 47 -11.60 -11.71 9.34
N GLU A 48 -12.30 -10.77 9.97
CA GLU A 48 -12.46 -10.72 11.43
C GLU A 48 -13.10 -11.99 11.99
N ASN A 49 -13.94 -12.64 11.18
CA ASN A 49 -14.68 -13.81 11.58
C ASN A 49 -14.11 -15.12 11.05
N GLY A 50 -12.96 -15.13 10.38
CA GLY A 50 -12.39 -16.34 9.77
C GLY A 50 -13.40 -17.07 8.87
N ALA A 51 -14.22 -16.31 8.15
CA ALA A 51 -15.26 -16.79 7.27
C ALA A 51 -14.79 -16.77 5.81
N MET A 52 -15.33 -17.66 5.00
CA MET A 52 -15.14 -17.63 3.55
C MET A 52 -15.80 -16.37 2.98
N LEU A 53 -15.15 -15.69 2.04
CA LEU A 53 -15.76 -14.57 1.32
C LEU A 53 -16.28 -15.07 -0.03
N LEU A 54 -17.51 -14.71 -0.38
CA LEU A 54 -18.13 -14.99 -1.68
C LEU A 54 -18.23 -13.66 -2.43
N PRO A 55 -17.24 -13.29 -3.27
CA PRO A 55 -17.03 -11.92 -3.74
C PRO A 55 -17.91 -11.51 -4.93
N VAL A 56 -19.24 -11.60 -4.79
CA VAL A 56 -20.17 -11.37 -5.91
C VAL A 56 -20.18 -9.92 -6.41
N GLY A 57 -20.07 -8.95 -5.49
CA GLY A 57 -19.91 -7.54 -5.85
C GLY A 57 -18.70 -7.28 -6.76
N GLU A 58 -17.57 -7.98 -6.56
CA GLU A 58 -16.41 -7.88 -7.44
C GLU A 58 -16.64 -8.53 -8.79
N ALA A 59 -17.31 -9.69 -8.81
CA ALA A 59 -17.66 -10.37 -10.04
C ALA A 59 -18.54 -9.47 -10.94
N TRP A 60 -19.47 -8.72 -10.35
CA TRP A 60 -20.29 -7.74 -11.08
C TRP A 60 -19.42 -6.65 -11.72
N ARG A 61 -18.45 -6.12 -10.98
CA ARG A 61 -17.49 -5.13 -11.53
C ARG A 61 -16.61 -5.72 -12.62
N ALA A 62 -16.15 -6.96 -12.45
CA ALA A 62 -15.36 -7.66 -13.47
C ALA A 62 -16.18 -7.84 -14.76
N ALA A 63 -17.44 -8.25 -14.63
CA ALA A 63 -18.34 -8.40 -15.75
C ALA A 63 -18.57 -7.06 -16.50
N TRP A 64 -18.84 -5.96 -15.78
CA TRP A 64 -19.03 -4.65 -16.42
C TRP A 64 -17.77 -4.05 -17.03
N ARG A 65 -16.58 -4.41 -16.53
CA ARG A 65 -15.31 -4.02 -17.16
C ARG A 65 -15.15 -4.67 -18.54
N GLU A 66 -15.66 -5.88 -18.72
CA GLU A 66 -15.64 -6.59 -20.00
C GLU A 66 -16.82 -6.21 -20.92
N ASP A 67 -18.02 -6.10 -20.35
CA ASP A 67 -19.24 -5.72 -21.07
C ASP A 67 -20.14 -4.81 -20.21
N ALA A 68 -20.02 -3.50 -20.44
CA ALA A 68 -20.81 -2.49 -19.74
C ALA A 68 -22.32 -2.55 -20.06
N SER A 69 -22.74 -3.31 -21.07
CA SER A 69 -24.16 -3.47 -21.44
C SER A 69 -24.91 -4.49 -20.57
N LEU A 70 -24.20 -5.27 -19.75
CA LEU A 70 -24.79 -6.30 -18.90
C LEU A 70 -25.78 -5.73 -17.88
N ALA A 71 -27.06 -6.11 -18.03
CA ALA A 71 -28.13 -5.73 -17.11
C ALA A 71 -28.16 -6.66 -15.88
N LEU A 72 -27.27 -6.40 -14.91
CA LEU A 72 -27.16 -7.21 -13.69
C LEU A 72 -28.18 -6.84 -12.61
N TYR A 73 -28.69 -5.60 -12.63
CA TYR A 73 -29.79 -5.18 -11.75
C TYR A 73 -31.16 -5.56 -12.29
N SER A 74 -32.09 -5.84 -11.38
CA SER A 74 -33.52 -5.91 -11.64
C SER A 74 -34.10 -4.50 -11.90
N SER A 75 -35.39 -4.41 -12.22
CA SER A 75 -36.09 -3.15 -12.47
C SER A 75 -36.11 -2.19 -11.28
N ASP A 76 -35.88 -2.67 -10.06
CA ASP A 76 -35.82 -1.84 -8.85
C ASP A 76 -34.45 -1.17 -8.60
N ASN A 77 -33.47 -1.41 -9.49
CA ASN A 77 -32.12 -0.88 -9.38
C ASN A 77 -31.37 -1.26 -8.09
N PHE A 78 -31.76 -2.37 -7.45
CA PHE A 78 -31.10 -2.88 -6.25
C PHE A 78 -30.94 -4.40 -6.26
N HIS A 79 -32.01 -5.16 -6.46
CA HIS A 79 -31.94 -6.62 -6.50
C HIS A 79 -31.30 -7.14 -7.79
N PRO A 80 -30.80 -8.39 -7.81
CA PRO A 80 -30.19 -8.95 -9.01
C PRO A 80 -31.25 -9.28 -10.05
N SER A 81 -30.93 -9.07 -11.32
CA SER A 81 -31.66 -9.69 -12.44
C SER A 81 -31.40 -11.20 -12.49
N PRO A 82 -32.07 -11.96 -13.38
CA PRO A 82 -31.70 -13.35 -13.64
C PRO A 82 -30.21 -13.51 -14.00
N ALA A 83 -29.65 -12.61 -14.82
CA ALA A 83 -28.22 -12.58 -15.14
C ALA A 83 -27.34 -12.29 -13.91
N GLY A 84 -27.72 -11.30 -13.09
CA GLY A 84 -27.00 -10.98 -11.85
C GLY A 84 -27.00 -12.14 -10.85
N SER A 85 -28.12 -12.88 -10.79
CA SER A 85 -28.29 -14.07 -9.93
C SER A 85 -27.48 -15.25 -10.46
N TYR A 86 -27.40 -15.42 -11.79
CA TYR A 86 -26.54 -16.42 -12.40
C TYR A 86 -25.08 -16.19 -12.07
N LEU A 87 -24.59 -14.94 -12.21
CA LEU A 87 -23.23 -14.59 -11.82
C LEU A 87 -22.96 -14.86 -10.32
N ALA A 88 -23.91 -14.54 -9.46
CA ALA A 88 -23.81 -14.88 -8.04
C ALA A 88 -23.66 -16.39 -7.80
N ALA A 89 -24.47 -17.20 -8.49
CA ALA A 89 -24.42 -18.66 -8.39
C ALA A 89 -23.08 -19.23 -8.87
N LEU A 90 -22.52 -18.68 -9.95
CA LEU A 90 -21.19 -19.07 -10.45
C LEU A 90 -20.11 -18.83 -9.39
N VAL A 91 -20.05 -17.63 -8.80
CA VAL A 91 -19.07 -17.29 -7.76
C VAL A 91 -19.21 -18.20 -6.54
N ILE A 92 -20.45 -18.46 -6.09
CA ILE A 92 -20.70 -19.35 -4.95
C ILE A 92 -20.23 -20.77 -5.25
N TYR A 93 -20.55 -21.30 -6.43
CA TYR A 93 -20.13 -22.63 -6.84
C TYR A 93 -18.60 -22.73 -6.87
N GLU A 94 -17.93 -21.82 -7.56
CA GLU A 94 -16.48 -21.85 -7.71
C GLU A 94 -15.75 -21.72 -6.37
N GLN A 95 -16.26 -20.92 -5.43
CA GLN A 95 -15.71 -20.80 -4.07
C GLN A 95 -15.93 -22.06 -3.22
N LEU A 96 -17.10 -22.70 -3.32
CA LEU A 96 -17.40 -23.89 -2.54
C LEU A 96 -16.66 -25.14 -3.05
N PHE A 97 -16.51 -25.27 -4.36
CA PHE A 97 -15.97 -26.46 -5.01
C PHE A 97 -14.53 -26.30 -5.53
N GLY A 98 -13.99 -25.07 -5.57
CA GLY A 98 -12.62 -24.80 -6.00
C GLY A 98 -12.36 -25.08 -7.48
N GLN A 99 -13.40 -25.10 -8.31
CA GLN A 99 -13.32 -25.40 -9.74
C GLN A 99 -14.17 -24.42 -10.54
N PRO A 100 -13.74 -24.00 -11.74
CA PRO A 100 -14.51 -23.10 -12.58
C PRO A 100 -15.90 -23.65 -12.90
N ALA A 101 -16.94 -22.82 -12.79
CA ALA A 101 -18.33 -23.17 -13.08
C ALA A 101 -18.65 -23.02 -14.58
N ARG A 102 -17.66 -23.27 -15.45
CA ARG A 102 -17.80 -23.10 -16.90
C ARG A 102 -18.71 -24.18 -17.46
N ALA A 103 -19.76 -23.76 -18.15
CA ALA A 103 -20.73 -24.64 -18.77
C ALA A 103 -21.25 -24.02 -20.06
N GLU A 104 -21.41 -24.84 -21.10
CA GLU A 104 -22.17 -24.42 -22.27
C GLU A 104 -23.66 -24.35 -21.91
N LEU A 105 -24.27 -23.20 -22.15
CA LEU A 105 -25.69 -22.99 -21.90
C LEU A 105 -26.49 -23.22 -23.18
N ASP A 106 -27.54 -24.04 -23.08
CA ASP A 106 -28.47 -24.22 -24.18
C ASP A 106 -29.33 -22.96 -24.42
N ALA A 107 -30.04 -22.92 -25.55
CA ALA A 107 -30.85 -21.77 -25.93
C ALA A 107 -31.97 -21.45 -24.91
N ARG A 108 -32.48 -22.46 -24.20
CA ARG A 108 -33.54 -22.29 -23.19
C ARG A 108 -32.99 -21.65 -21.92
N ALA A 109 -31.80 -22.05 -21.49
CA ALA A 109 -31.09 -21.47 -20.35
C ALA A 109 -30.71 -20.02 -20.65
N LEU A 110 -30.13 -19.75 -21.81
CA LEU A 110 -29.80 -18.39 -22.26
C LEU A 110 -31.02 -17.47 -22.30
N SER A 111 -32.14 -17.97 -22.83
CA SER A 111 -33.41 -17.21 -22.86
C SER A 111 -33.93 -16.89 -21.45
N ARG A 112 -33.90 -17.85 -20.51
CA ARG A 112 -34.32 -17.63 -19.11
C ARG A 112 -33.46 -16.61 -18.38
N LEU A 113 -32.16 -16.58 -18.69
CA LEU A 113 -31.21 -15.64 -18.09
C LEU A 113 -31.23 -14.26 -18.77
N ASN A 114 -31.91 -14.13 -19.91
CA ASN A 114 -31.86 -12.97 -20.79
C ASN A 114 -30.42 -12.62 -21.20
N LEU A 115 -29.67 -13.63 -21.65
CA LEU A 115 -28.27 -13.50 -22.04
C LEU A 115 -28.05 -14.02 -23.47
N THR A 116 -27.12 -13.40 -24.17
CA THR A 116 -26.47 -14.05 -25.33
C THR A 116 -25.44 -15.08 -24.86
N ALA A 117 -25.05 -16.02 -25.74
CA ALA A 117 -23.99 -16.96 -25.44
C ALA A 117 -22.65 -16.26 -25.12
N GLN A 118 -22.40 -15.10 -25.72
CA GLN A 118 -21.21 -14.30 -25.44
C GLN A 118 -21.26 -13.69 -24.04
N GLN A 119 -22.39 -13.08 -23.67
CA GLN A 119 -22.57 -12.51 -22.33
C GLN A 119 -22.50 -13.58 -21.24
N ALA A 120 -23.05 -14.78 -21.48
CA ALA A 120 -22.89 -15.91 -20.56
C ALA A 120 -21.41 -16.29 -20.34
N ARG A 121 -20.60 -16.32 -21.41
CA ARG A 121 -19.14 -16.55 -21.30
C ARG A 121 -18.42 -15.43 -20.54
N THR A 122 -18.83 -14.18 -20.75
CA THR A 122 -18.32 -13.03 -19.98
C THR A 122 -18.63 -13.19 -18.50
N LEU A 123 -19.86 -13.56 -18.11
CA LEU A 123 -20.20 -13.80 -16.71
C LEU A 123 -19.42 -14.97 -16.11
N GLN A 124 -19.25 -16.08 -16.83
CA GLN A 124 -18.42 -17.20 -16.38
C GLN A 124 -16.96 -16.80 -16.19
N SER A 125 -16.40 -16.00 -17.10
CA SER A 125 -15.03 -15.50 -17.01
C SER A 125 -14.85 -14.53 -15.84
N ALA A 126 -15.82 -13.64 -15.62
CA ALA A 126 -15.85 -12.71 -14.50
C ALA A 126 -15.94 -13.42 -13.14
N ALA A 127 -16.72 -14.50 -13.04
CA ALA A 127 -16.75 -15.35 -11.85
C ALA A 127 -15.38 -15.99 -11.61
N THR A 128 -14.83 -16.68 -12.63
CA THR A 128 -13.52 -17.34 -12.55
C THR A 128 -12.43 -16.34 -12.14
N ALA A 129 -12.41 -15.13 -12.71
CA ALA A 129 -11.41 -14.10 -12.42
C ALA A 129 -11.36 -13.71 -10.93
N VAL A 130 -12.48 -13.78 -10.21
CA VAL A 130 -12.54 -13.45 -8.78
C VAL A 130 -12.45 -14.67 -7.85
N THR A 131 -12.43 -15.89 -8.40
CA THR A 131 -12.42 -17.14 -7.63
C THR A 131 -11.20 -18.04 -7.87
N THR A 132 -10.53 -17.96 -9.04
CA THR A 132 -9.34 -18.77 -9.37
C THR A 132 -8.03 -18.24 -8.79
N VAL A 133 -8.10 -17.36 -7.78
CA VAL A 133 -6.99 -17.22 -6.85
C VAL A 133 -6.96 -18.50 -6.00
N THR A 134 -6.32 -19.55 -6.53
CA THR A 134 -6.05 -20.79 -5.79
C THR A 134 -5.30 -20.43 -4.50
N PRO A 135 -5.65 -21.02 -3.34
CA PRO A 135 -4.83 -20.94 -2.14
C PRO A 135 -3.55 -21.77 -2.33
N SER A 136 -2.66 -21.30 -3.20
CA SER A 136 -1.23 -21.56 -3.07
C SER A 136 -0.70 -20.63 -1.98
N GLN A 137 0.25 -21.12 -1.20
CA GLN A 137 0.83 -20.41 -0.06
C GLN A 137 1.11 -18.93 -0.39
N ASP A 138 0.30 -18.05 0.22
CA ASP A 138 0.37 -16.58 0.27
C ASP A 138 1.03 -15.87 -0.94
N PRO A 139 0.25 -15.30 -1.87
CA PRO A 139 0.30 -13.87 -2.07
C PRO A 139 -0.63 -13.27 -1.02
N ALA A 140 -0.08 -12.82 0.11
CA ALA A 140 -0.85 -12.07 1.08
C ALA A 140 -1.67 -11.02 0.31
N GLN A 141 -2.98 -10.93 0.58
CA GLN A 141 -3.71 -9.71 0.20
C GLN A 141 -2.84 -8.52 0.60
N PRO A 142 -2.79 -7.42 -0.18
CA PRO A 142 -2.02 -6.25 0.18
C PRO A 142 -2.44 -5.81 1.57
N LYS A 143 -1.62 -6.21 2.53
CA LYS A 143 -1.91 -6.12 3.94
C LYS A 143 -0.62 -5.64 4.51
N MET A 144 -0.72 -4.51 5.20
CA MET A 144 0.35 -4.09 6.07
C MET A 144 0.61 -5.20 7.11
N ILE A 145 1.77 -5.83 7.02
CA ILE A 145 2.25 -6.88 7.90
C ILE A 145 3.10 -6.21 8.97
N ARG A 146 2.75 -6.42 10.23
CA ARG A 146 3.56 -5.99 11.35
C ARG A 146 4.56 -7.10 11.68
N GLU A 147 5.84 -6.77 11.61
CA GLU A 147 6.95 -7.70 11.76
C GLU A 147 7.92 -7.21 12.83
N THR A 148 8.76 -8.12 13.33
CA THR A 148 9.82 -7.80 14.28
C THR A 148 11.14 -8.42 13.84
N LEU A 149 12.24 -7.75 14.14
CA LEU A 149 13.61 -8.22 13.92
C LEU A 149 14.51 -7.86 15.10
N MET A 150 15.66 -8.52 15.21
CA MET A 150 16.71 -8.14 16.15
C MET A 150 17.67 -7.17 15.46
N SER A 151 17.88 -5.97 16.02
CA SER A 151 18.84 -4.99 15.51
C SER A 151 19.44 -4.18 16.66
N GLY A 152 20.76 -3.99 16.67
CA GLY A 152 21.47 -3.33 17.76
C GLY A 152 21.22 -3.97 19.13
N GLY A 153 21.02 -5.29 19.19
CA GLY A 153 20.70 -6.04 20.42
C GLY A 153 19.29 -5.79 20.98
N LYS A 154 18.40 -5.19 20.21
CA LYS A 154 17.00 -4.92 20.61
C LYS A 154 16.03 -5.54 19.63
N THR A 155 14.89 -6.02 20.15
CA THR A 155 13.74 -6.35 19.30
C THR A 155 13.15 -5.06 18.75
N ARG A 156 13.19 -4.90 17.43
CA ARG A 156 12.67 -3.75 16.70
C ARG A 156 11.46 -4.15 15.87
N ARG A 157 10.50 -3.24 15.75
CA ARG A 157 9.27 -3.44 14.99
C ARG A 157 9.30 -2.64 13.70
N TYR A 158 8.75 -3.22 12.63
CA TYR A 158 8.50 -2.52 11.38
C TYR A 158 7.19 -3.00 10.76
N TYR A 159 6.67 -2.22 9.84
CA TYR A 159 5.47 -2.50 9.06
C TYR A 159 5.86 -2.66 7.60
N LEU A 160 5.51 -3.78 7.01
CA LEU A 160 5.78 -4.10 5.62
C LEU A 160 4.48 -4.05 4.83
N TYR A 161 4.47 -3.38 3.69
CA TYR A 161 3.42 -3.53 2.71
C TYR A 161 3.98 -4.17 1.44
N VAL A 162 3.35 -5.27 1.05
CA VAL A 162 3.63 -5.99 -0.20
C VAL A 162 2.43 -5.77 -1.11
N PRO A 163 2.61 -5.11 -2.26
CA PRO A 163 1.52 -4.92 -3.22
C PRO A 163 1.14 -6.26 -3.86
N SER A 164 -0.08 -6.38 -4.39
CA SER A 164 -0.53 -7.64 -5.04
C SER A 164 0.34 -8.02 -6.24
N SER A 165 0.97 -7.04 -6.88
CA SER A 165 1.94 -7.22 -7.94
C SER A 165 3.16 -6.33 -7.68
N ILE A 166 4.35 -6.92 -7.62
CA ILE A 166 5.60 -6.17 -7.47
C ILE A 166 6.08 -5.75 -8.87
N ALA A 167 6.48 -4.49 -9.03
CA ALA A 167 7.01 -3.97 -10.28
C ALA A 167 8.24 -4.75 -10.75
N THR A 168 8.47 -4.79 -12.05
CA THR A 168 9.58 -5.55 -12.65
C THR A 168 10.95 -5.09 -12.18
N ASP A 169 11.10 -3.79 -11.90
CA ASP A 169 12.31 -3.17 -11.35
C ASP A 169 12.42 -3.24 -9.82
N LYS A 170 11.40 -3.81 -9.15
CA LYS A 170 11.36 -4.23 -7.74
C LYS A 170 11.86 -3.16 -6.74
N PRO A 171 11.29 -1.95 -6.74
CA PRO A 171 11.70 -0.86 -5.87
C PRO A 171 11.25 -1.07 -4.42
N LEU A 172 12.01 -0.53 -3.47
CA LEU A 172 11.64 -0.50 -2.05
C LEU A 172 11.77 0.92 -1.49
N VAL A 173 10.74 1.38 -0.77
CA VAL A 173 10.74 2.68 -0.08
C VAL A 173 10.66 2.47 1.43
N VAL A 174 11.65 3.00 2.15
CA VAL A 174 11.63 3.11 3.62
C VAL A 174 10.86 4.37 4.01
N LEU A 175 9.85 4.25 4.86
CA LEU A 175 8.93 5.32 5.25
C LEU A 175 9.10 5.72 6.72
N LEU A 176 9.64 6.91 6.97
CA LEU A 176 9.96 7.39 8.32
C LEU A 176 8.87 8.31 8.88
N HIS A 177 8.17 7.81 9.90
CA HIS A 177 6.98 8.42 10.48
C HIS A 177 7.25 9.79 11.18
N PRO A 178 6.23 10.66 11.33
CA PRO A 178 6.35 11.89 12.09
C PRO A 178 6.44 11.63 13.60
N SER A 179 6.70 12.66 14.40
CA SER A 179 6.55 12.57 15.86
C SER A 179 5.14 12.10 16.23
N ARG A 180 5.03 11.25 17.24
CA ARG A 180 3.79 10.61 17.71
C ARG A 180 3.15 9.63 16.72
N GLY A 181 3.80 9.39 15.59
CA GLY A 181 3.44 8.31 14.68
C GLY A 181 4.12 7.00 15.05
N ASP A 182 3.83 5.98 14.25
CA ASP A 182 4.57 4.73 14.18
C ASP A 182 4.78 4.35 12.70
N GLY A 183 5.50 3.26 12.44
CA GLY A 183 5.80 2.81 11.10
C GLY A 183 4.56 2.49 10.24
N SER A 184 3.39 2.25 10.85
CA SER A 184 2.15 2.02 10.10
C SER A 184 1.60 3.29 9.47
N TYR A 185 1.88 4.46 10.07
CA TYR A 185 1.28 5.73 9.67
C TYR A 185 1.55 6.05 8.20
N LEU A 186 2.82 6.13 7.78
CA LEU A 186 3.15 6.43 6.39
C LEU A 186 2.86 5.26 5.45
N VAL A 187 3.03 4.00 5.91
CA VAL A 187 2.71 2.83 5.09
C VAL A 187 1.23 2.85 4.70
N SER A 188 0.33 3.21 5.62
CA SER A 188 -1.11 3.33 5.31
C SER A 188 -1.42 4.41 4.26
N LYS A 189 -0.64 5.49 4.22
CA LYS A 189 -0.85 6.61 3.27
C LYS A 189 -0.20 6.36 1.91
N TRP A 190 0.79 5.48 1.85
CA TRP A 190 1.49 5.09 0.63
C TRP A 190 0.90 3.83 -0.03
N GLN A 191 0.08 3.05 0.68
CA GLN A 191 -0.37 1.73 0.22
C GLN A 191 -1.08 1.75 -1.15
N ASP A 192 -1.96 2.72 -1.42
CA ASP A 192 -2.70 2.78 -2.69
C ASP A 192 -1.77 3.11 -3.87
N LEU A 193 -0.74 3.94 -3.62
CA LEU A 193 0.31 4.23 -4.59
C LEU A 193 1.19 2.99 -4.80
N ALA A 194 1.57 2.31 -3.71
CA ALA A 194 2.36 1.09 -3.78
C ALA A 194 1.64 -0.04 -4.52
N GLU A 195 0.34 -0.19 -4.33
CA GLU A 195 -0.49 -1.16 -5.05
C GLU A 195 -0.52 -0.87 -6.55
N ARG A 196 -0.73 0.40 -6.93
CA ARG A 196 -0.77 0.83 -8.33
C ARG A 196 0.57 0.69 -9.03
N GLU A 197 1.66 1.00 -8.34
CA GLU A 197 3.00 1.12 -8.93
C GLU A 197 3.89 -0.09 -8.64
N GLY A 198 3.41 -1.06 -7.85
CA GLY A 198 4.14 -2.26 -7.47
C GLY A 198 5.36 -2.02 -6.57
N ILE A 199 5.23 -1.15 -5.58
CA ILE A 199 6.30 -0.71 -4.67
C ILE A 199 6.27 -1.50 -3.36
N LEU A 200 7.40 -2.05 -2.92
CA LEU A 200 7.54 -2.58 -1.56
C LEU A 200 7.73 -1.42 -0.57
N LEU A 201 6.95 -1.39 0.51
CA LEU A 201 7.08 -0.36 1.54
C LEU A 201 7.54 -0.94 2.87
N VAL A 202 8.44 -0.23 3.55
CA VAL A 202 8.91 -0.58 4.89
C VAL A 202 8.80 0.62 5.80
N GLY A 203 7.90 0.58 6.78
CA GLY A 203 7.74 1.58 7.82
C GLY A 203 8.32 1.11 9.16
N PRO A 204 9.57 1.44 9.50
CA PRO A 204 10.16 1.10 10.80
C PRO A 204 9.60 1.96 11.93
N ASP A 205 9.60 1.43 13.16
CA ASP A 205 9.31 2.19 14.37
C ASP A 205 10.57 2.81 14.98
N ALA A 206 10.51 4.10 15.27
CA ALA A 206 11.44 4.72 16.21
C ALA A 206 11.28 4.10 17.62
N LEU A 207 12.36 4.01 18.39
CA LEU A 207 12.30 3.57 19.79
C LEU A 207 11.47 4.51 20.67
N ASN A 208 11.43 5.79 20.30
CA ASN A 208 10.60 6.80 20.92
C ASN A 208 9.72 7.42 19.84
N SER A 209 8.40 7.23 19.90
CA SER A 209 7.49 7.75 18.87
C SER A 209 7.56 9.28 18.73
N GLU A 210 7.97 10.03 19.77
CA GLU A 210 8.11 11.49 19.71
C GLU A 210 9.30 11.95 18.84
N LYS A 211 10.32 11.10 18.61
CA LYS A 211 11.53 11.51 17.89
C LYS A 211 12.35 10.35 17.32
N TRP A 212 13.00 10.61 16.20
CA TRP A 212 14.08 9.77 15.68
C TRP A 212 15.44 10.16 16.28
N SER A 213 16.26 9.19 16.67
CA SER A 213 17.59 9.43 17.26
C SER A 213 18.66 8.52 16.65
N ALA A 214 19.73 9.08 16.08
CA ALA A 214 20.94 8.31 15.76
C ALA A 214 21.87 8.26 16.98
N PRO A 215 22.54 7.13 17.28
CA PRO A 215 22.51 5.86 16.51
C PRO A 215 21.32 4.95 16.79
N ALA A 216 20.49 5.28 17.79
CA ALA A 216 19.50 4.35 18.33
C ALA A 216 18.48 3.83 17.30
N ASP A 217 18.11 4.64 16.31
CA ASP A 217 17.12 4.35 15.27
C ASP A 217 17.72 4.25 13.86
N GLY A 218 19.03 4.40 13.72
CA GLY A 218 19.71 4.33 12.44
C GLY A 218 21.17 4.80 12.51
N PRO A 219 21.99 4.43 11.51
CA PRO A 219 21.56 3.86 10.23
C PRO A 219 21.29 2.34 10.26
N ASP A 220 21.88 1.61 11.20
CA ASP A 220 21.88 0.13 11.27
C ASP A 220 20.47 -0.45 11.23
N PHE A 221 19.54 0.11 12.01
CA PHE A 221 18.17 -0.39 12.05
C PHE A 221 17.44 -0.23 10.71
N LEU A 222 17.67 0.86 9.97
CA LEU A 222 17.06 1.04 8.66
C LEU A 222 17.61 0.02 7.66
N ARG A 223 18.92 -0.21 7.70
CA ARG A 223 19.58 -1.25 6.90
C ARG A 223 19.02 -2.64 7.22
N ASP A 224 18.93 -2.99 8.51
CA ASP A 224 18.43 -4.31 8.94
C ASP A 224 16.96 -4.53 8.56
N ALA A 225 16.13 -3.49 8.61
CA ALA A 225 14.74 -3.58 8.15
C ALA A 225 14.66 -3.82 6.63
N VAL A 226 15.50 -3.16 5.83
CA VAL A 226 15.61 -3.43 4.38
C VAL A 226 16.06 -4.86 4.14
N GLU A 227 17.12 -5.32 4.81
CA GLU A 227 17.64 -6.68 4.62
C GLU A 227 16.65 -7.77 5.06
N ALA A 228 15.88 -7.54 6.14
CA ALA A 228 14.82 -8.46 6.56
C ALA A 228 13.74 -8.63 5.48
N VAL A 229 13.45 -7.58 4.71
CA VAL A 229 12.53 -7.65 3.57
C VAL A 229 13.20 -8.32 2.37
N ARG A 230 14.45 -8.00 2.06
CA ARG A 230 15.23 -8.65 0.98
C ARG A 230 15.40 -10.16 1.17
N ALA A 231 15.42 -10.62 2.42
CA ALA A 231 15.46 -12.05 2.74
C ALA A 231 14.15 -12.78 2.39
N LYS A 232 13.02 -12.06 2.34
CA LYS A 232 11.68 -12.62 2.09
C LYS A 232 11.18 -12.33 0.67
N TYR A 233 11.58 -11.21 0.07
CA TYR A 233 11.08 -10.69 -1.20
C TYR A 233 12.22 -10.29 -2.13
N SER A 234 12.02 -10.50 -3.43
CA SER A 234 12.95 -10.00 -4.44
C SER A 234 12.87 -8.47 -4.51
N VAL A 235 13.93 -7.79 -4.07
CA VAL A 235 14.10 -6.34 -4.15
C VAL A 235 15.30 -6.04 -5.03
N ASN A 236 15.21 -5.01 -5.88
CA ASN A 236 16.38 -4.50 -6.56
C ASN A 236 17.20 -3.63 -5.60
N PRO A 237 18.41 -4.05 -5.18
CA PRO A 237 19.19 -3.33 -4.18
C PRO A 237 19.70 -1.98 -4.70
N ARG A 238 19.63 -1.71 -6.01
CA ARG A 238 20.00 -0.41 -6.60
C ARG A 238 18.85 0.60 -6.57
N ARG A 239 17.64 0.18 -6.18
CA ARG A 239 16.41 0.98 -6.12
C ARG A 239 15.82 1.01 -4.70
N LEU A 240 16.71 1.27 -3.74
CA LEU A 240 16.36 1.50 -2.34
C LEU A 240 16.17 3.01 -2.12
N TYR A 241 15.01 3.41 -1.63
CA TYR A 241 14.67 4.80 -1.40
C TYR A 241 14.26 5.04 0.05
N VAL A 242 14.31 6.29 0.47
CA VAL A 242 13.75 6.70 1.76
C VAL A 242 12.86 7.93 1.59
N PHE A 243 11.71 7.90 2.25
CA PHE A 243 10.81 9.04 2.37
C PHE A 243 10.48 9.30 3.84
N GLY A 244 10.39 10.57 4.23
CA GLY A 244 10.04 10.95 5.59
C GLY A 244 9.13 12.18 5.67
N TYR A 245 8.35 12.25 6.75
CA TYR A 245 7.48 13.38 7.07
C TYR A 245 7.80 13.94 8.46
N SER A 246 7.88 15.28 8.57
CA SER A 246 8.12 16.01 9.84
C SER A 246 9.42 15.53 10.52
N ALA A 247 9.38 15.01 11.75
CA ALA A 247 10.55 14.43 12.40
C ALA A 247 11.25 13.34 11.55
N GLY A 248 10.48 12.51 10.85
CA GLY A 248 11.01 11.50 9.93
C GLY A 248 11.63 12.10 8.66
N SER A 249 11.22 13.30 8.26
CA SER A 249 11.79 14.02 7.12
C SER A 249 13.25 14.39 7.38
N GLY A 250 13.51 15.04 8.52
CA GLY A 250 14.88 15.35 8.95
C GLY A 250 15.72 14.08 9.11
N PHE A 251 15.15 13.00 9.66
CA PHE A 251 15.87 11.74 9.80
C PHE A 251 16.21 11.08 8.45
N ALA A 252 15.27 11.09 7.49
CA ALA A 252 15.48 10.57 6.14
C ALA A 252 16.62 11.29 5.42
N ILE A 253 16.66 12.62 5.51
CA ILE A 253 17.74 13.43 4.94
C ILE A 253 19.08 13.04 5.59
N ASN A 254 19.13 13.03 6.92
CA ASN A 254 20.36 12.72 7.66
C ASN A 254 20.89 11.31 7.41
N MET A 255 20.03 10.30 7.35
CA MET A 255 20.44 8.92 7.05
C MET A 255 20.92 8.78 5.61
N SER A 256 20.33 9.50 4.66
CA SER A 256 20.78 9.49 3.26
C SER A 256 22.09 10.25 3.04
N LEU A 257 22.41 11.21 3.90
CA LEU A 257 23.72 11.86 3.90
C LEU A 257 24.78 10.94 4.52
N LEU A 258 24.45 10.31 5.65
CA LEU A 258 25.37 9.43 6.36
C LEU A 258 25.66 8.15 5.55
N GLU A 259 24.62 7.49 5.05
CA GLU A 259 24.68 6.28 4.20
C GLU A 259 24.51 6.63 2.72
N SER A 260 25.33 7.57 2.24
CA SER A 260 25.16 8.16 0.90
C SER A 260 25.24 7.18 -0.26
N GLU A 261 25.83 6.00 -0.06
CA GLU A 261 25.95 4.93 -1.06
C GLU A 261 24.93 3.80 -0.89
N TYR A 262 24.06 3.88 0.12
CA TYR A 262 23.08 2.84 0.41
C TYR A 262 21.72 3.10 -0.24
N PHE A 263 21.21 4.33 -0.12
CA PHE A 263 19.95 4.73 -0.75
C PHE A 263 20.22 5.40 -2.11
N ALA A 264 19.43 5.06 -3.12
CA ALA A 264 19.50 5.63 -4.47
C ALA A 264 19.09 7.10 -4.52
N ALA A 265 18.02 7.44 -3.79
CA ALA A 265 17.49 8.80 -3.67
C ALA A 265 16.64 8.93 -2.40
N ALA A 266 16.41 10.16 -1.96
CA ALA A 266 15.59 10.47 -0.80
C ALA A 266 14.57 11.57 -1.07
N ALA A 267 13.39 11.43 -0.48
CA ALA A 267 12.32 12.43 -0.56
C ALA A 267 11.81 12.80 0.83
N ALA A 268 11.31 14.02 0.99
CA ALA A 268 10.99 14.55 2.32
C ALA A 268 9.84 15.56 2.27
N PHE A 269 8.94 15.52 3.26
CA PHE A 269 7.83 16.46 3.43
C PHE A 269 7.88 17.24 4.76
N ALA A 270 7.53 18.53 4.67
CA ALA A 270 7.46 19.53 5.74
C ALA A 270 8.82 20.03 6.27
N SER A 271 9.63 19.18 6.90
CA SER A 271 10.91 19.59 7.47
C SER A 271 12.08 19.34 6.50
N VAL A 272 13.01 20.28 6.39
CA VAL A 272 14.25 20.12 5.60
C VAL A 272 15.44 20.40 6.50
N THR A 273 15.66 19.55 7.50
CA THR A 273 16.74 19.74 8.48
C THR A 273 17.81 18.66 8.32
N PHE A 274 19.06 19.07 8.12
CA PHE A 274 20.20 18.16 8.05
C PHE A 274 21.34 18.58 9.00
N ARG A 275 22.20 17.62 9.34
CA ARG A 275 23.41 17.85 10.13
C ARG A 275 24.58 18.04 9.17
N GLU A 276 25.28 19.16 9.30
CA GLU A 276 26.44 19.46 8.44
C GLU A 276 27.52 18.39 8.52
N GLN A 277 27.75 17.83 9.71
CA GLN A 277 28.71 16.75 9.91
C GLN A 277 28.41 15.51 9.05
N TYR A 278 27.13 15.21 8.77
CA TYR A 278 26.75 14.10 7.88
C TYR A 278 26.91 14.48 6.42
N ALA A 279 26.57 15.71 6.05
CA ALA A 279 26.79 16.21 4.69
C ALA A 279 28.29 16.25 4.31
N ASN A 280 29.17 16.50 5.28
CA ASN A 280 30.62 16.58 5.07
C ASN A 280 31.27 15.21 4.84
N VAL A 281 30.71 14.12 5.37
CA VAL A 281 31.25 12.76 5.21
C VAL A 281 30.59 11.98 4.06
N ALA A 282 29.53 12.53 3.46
CA ALA A 282 28.85 11.92 2.32
C ALA A 282 29.75 11.86 1.08
N THR A 283 30.18 10.64 0.73
CA THR A 283 31.01 10.35 -0.46
C THR A 283 30.23 10.53 -1.75
N ARG A 284 28.97 10.07 -1.78
CA ARG A 284 28.07 10.26 -2.93
C ARG A 284 27.16 11.47 -2.71
N LYS A 285 27.02 12.30 -3.74
CA LYS A 285 26.02 13.38 -3.76
C LYS A 285 24.65 12.83 -4.18
N ALA A 286 24.00 12.15 -3.23
CA ALA A 286 22.67 11.59 -3.43
C ALA A 286 21.64 12.66 -3.86
N PRO A 287 20.72 12.35 -4.78
CA PRO A 287 19.68 13.28 -5.19
C PRO A 287 18.55 13.31 -4.14
N PHE A 288 18.05 14.51 -3.86
CA PHE A 288 16.96 14.76 -2.91
C PHE A 288 15.75 15.43 -3.58
N PHE A 289 14.56 15.11 -3.11
CA PHE A 289 13.33 15.84 -3.43
C PHE A 289 12.62 16.32 -2.17
N PHE A 290 12.40 17.62 -2.06
CA PHE A 290 11.71 18.20 -0.92
C PHE A 290 10.39 18.81 -1.34
N THR A 291 9.33 18.48 -0.60
CA THR A 291 8.04 19.14 -0.69
C THR A 291 7.71 19.83 0.63
N VAL A 292 7.25 21.08 0.60
CA VAL A 292 6.93 21.84 1.82
C VAL A 292 5.62 22.60 1.68
N GLY A 293 4.90 22.77 2.78
CA GLY A 293 3.77 23.69 2.86
C GLY A 293 4.26 25.14 3.01
N VAL A 294 3.73 26.07 2.22
CA VAL A 294 4.11 27.49 2.32
C VAL A 294 3.63 28.11 3.64
N ASP A 295 2.49 27.64 4.15
CA ASP A 295 1.82 28.15 5.36
C ASP A 295 2.07 27.22 6.56
N ASP A 296 3.15 26.44 6.55
CA ASP A 296 3.52 25.53 7.65
C ASP A 296 3.93 26.35 8.90
N PRO A 297 3.15 26.29 10.01
CA PRO A 297 3.45 27.06 11.21
C PRO A 297 4.52 26.41 12.10
N VAL A 298 4.92 25.18 11.81
CA VAL A 298 5.89 24.39 12.58
C VAL A 298 7.28 24.51 11.97
N PHE A 299 7.38 24.39 10.65
CA PHE A 299 8.63 24.53 9.89
C PHE A 299 8.50 25.66 8.87
N PRO A 300 8.92 26.90 9.20
CA PRO A 300 8.79 28.03 8.30
C PRO A 300 9.47 27.77 6.94
N VAL A 301 8.75 28.03 5.85
CA VAL A 301 9.25 27.80 4.47
C VAL A 301 10.58 28.52 4.18
N ALA A 302 10.83 29.66 4.83
CA ALA A 302 12.09 30.39 4.71
C ALA A 302 13.29 29.59 5.24
N GLU A 303 13.13 28.90 6.38
CA GLU A 303 14.17 28.03 6.95
C GLU A 303 14.39 26.80 6.06
N ALA A 304 13.32 26.21 5.56
CA ALA A 304 13.41 25.07 4.66
C ALA A 304 14.14 25.43 3.34
N ARG A 305 13.89 26.63 2.80
CA ARG A 305 14.62 27.18 1.64
C ARG A 305 16.11 27.38 1.95
N ALA A 306 16.44 27.95 3.11
CA ALA A 306 17.84 28.13 3.52
C ALA A 306 18.59 26.79 3.62
N GLN A 307 17.96 25.77 4.18
CA GLN A 307 18.54 24.43 4.30
C GLN A 307 18.70 23.74 2.93
N ARG A 308 17.70 23.86 2.04
CA ARG A 308 17.81 23.43 0.63
C ARG A 308 19.02 24.06 -0.04
N ASP A 309 19.18 25.38 0.10
CA ASP A 309 20.26 26.12 -0.55
C ASP A 309 21.63 25.73 0.04
N ALA A 310 21.70 25.47 1.35
CA ALA A 310 22.89 24.97 2.02
C ALA A 310 23.29 23.55 1.56
N LEU A 311 22.33 22.67 1.23
CA LEU A 311 22.61 21.36 0.60
C LEU A 311 23.07 21.51 -0.85
N LYS A 312 22.40 22.37 -1.64
CA LYS A 312 22.80 22.64 -3.03
C LYS A 312 24.22 23.21 -3.11
N ALA A 313 24.58 24.12 -2.20
CA ALA A 313 25.93 24.70 -2.13
C ALA A 313 27.01 23.64 -1.82
N ARG A 314 26.64 22.50 -1.23
CA ARG A 314 27.52 21.34 -0.98
C ARG A 314 27.54 20.33 -2.13
N GLY A 315 26.91 20.66 -3.26
CA GLY A 315 26.90 19.85 -4.48
C GLY A 315 25.85 18.74 -4.51
N PHE A 316 24.90 18.71 -3.57
CA PHE A 316 23.80 17.75 -3.62
C PHE A 316 22.74 18.19 -4.65
N PRO A 317 22.31 17.30 -5.56
CA PRO A 317 21.17 17.57 -6.42
C PRO A 317 19.90 17.65 -5.58
N VAL A 318 19.15 18.75 -5.70
CA VAL A 318 17.88 18.94 -4.97
C VAL A 318 16.78 19.45 -5.90
N GLU A 319 15.75 18.63 -6.08
CA GLU A 319 14.46 19.02 -6.64
C GLU A 319 13.52 19.52 -5.52
N TRP A 320 12.64 20.47 -5.85
CA TRP A 320 11.90 21.25 -4.86
C TRP A 320 10.47 21.51 -5.31
N LYS A 321 9.50 21.35 -4.40
CA LYS A 321 8.09 21.69 -4.64
C LYS A 321 7.49 22.38 -3.42
N GLU A 322 6.91 23.56 -3.63
CA GLU A 322 6.12 24.23 -2.59
C GLU A 322 4.64 23.99 -2.86
N LEU A 323 3.88 23.71 -1.80
CA LEU A 323 2.43 23.55 -1.86
C LEU A 323 1.79 24.86 -1.34
N PRO A 324 1.23 25.70 -2.23
CA PRO A 324 0.58 26.94 -1.81
C PRO A 324 -0.58 26.64 -0.86
N LYS A 325 -0.74 27.43 0.20
CA LYS A 325 -1.81 27.29 1.20
C LYS A 325 -1.80 25.99 2.03
N ALA A 326 -0.82 25.11 1.81
CA ALA A 326 -0.65 23.94 2.66
C ALA A 326 0.12 24.31 3.93
N GLY A 327 -0.36 23.82 5.07
CA GLY A 327 0.34 23.89 6.35
C GLY A 327 1.16 22.63 6.63
N HIS A 328 1.33 22.30 7.91
CA HIS A 328 2.08 21.11 8.35
C HIS A 328 1.36 19.78 8.05
N ASP A 329 0.05 19.80 7.78
CA ASP A 329 -0.76 18.59 7.64
C ASP A 329 -0.35 17.73 6.44
N TYR A 330 -0.02 16.48 6.72
CA TYR A 330 0.27 15.48 5.69
C TYR A 330 -0.97 14.76 5.21
N ASP A 331 -2.00 14.56 6.05
CA ASP A 331 -3.14 13.73 5.69
C ASP A 331 -3.89 14.31 4.48
N GLY A 332 -4.19 15.61 4.51
CA GLY A 332 -4.82 16.32 3.40
C GLY A 332 -3.95 16.48 2.16
N ASN A 333 -2.63 16.29 2.27
CA ASN A 333 -1.67 16.47 1.17
C ASN A 333 -1.07 15.14 0.66
N SER A 334 -1.34 14.02 1.34
CA SER A 334 -0.66 12.74 1.18
C SER A 334 -0.65 12.24 -0.26
N VAL A 335 -1.79 12.27 -0.96
CA VAL A 335 -1.89 11.82 -2.37
C VAL A 335 -0.93 12.61 -3.28
N VAL A 336 -0.92 13.94 -3.17
CA VAL A 336 -0.11 14.82 -4.02
C VAL A 336 1.38 14.72 -3.66
N VAL A 337 1.69 14.64 -2.37
CA VAL A 337 3.06 14.51 -1.86
C VAL A 337 3.65 13.17 -2.27
N ASN A 338 2.91 12.08 -2.10
CA ASN A 338 3.39 10.72 -2.40
C ASN A 338 3.61 10.53 -3.89
N GLN A 339 2.67 10.98 -4.73
CA GLN A 339 2.86 10.92 -6.17
C GLN A 339 4.08 11.74 -6.60
N ALA A 340 4.24 12.97 -6.11
CA ALA A 340 5.38 13.80 -6.49
C ALA A 340 6.72 13.20 -6.04
N ALA A 341 6.77 12.65 -4.82
CA ALA A 341 7.93 11.93 -4.31
C ALA A 341 8.24 10.70 -5.17
N TRP A 342 7.24 9.88 -5.52
CA TRP A 342 7.43 8.70 -6.34
C TRP A 342 7.91 9.02 -7.76
N GLU A 343 7.33 10.02 -8.41
CA GLU A 343 7.76 10.48 -9.73
C GLU A 343 9.24 10.86 -9.76
N PHE A 344 9.75 11.43 -8.67
CA PHE A 344 11.16 11.69 -8.47
C PHE A 344 11.96 10.41 -8.22
N LEU A 345 11.60 9.66 -7.18
CA LEU A 345 12.36 8.49 -6.71
C LEU A 345 12.57 7.46 -7.82
N LYS A 346 11.53 7.13 -8.59
CA LYS A 346 11.57 6.07 -9.62
C LYS A 346 12.57 6.32 -10.76
N ARG A 347 13.03 7.57 -10.93
CA ARG A 347 14.03 7.96 -11.94
C ARG A 347 15.46 7.69 -11.50
N HIS A 348 15.69 7.37 -10.23
CA HIS A 348 17.02 7.26 -9.66
C HIS A 348 17.38 5.81 -9.35
N GLU A 349 18.58 5.41 -9.72
CA GLU A 349 19.13 4.09 -9.43
C GLU A 349 20.60 4.26 -9.10
N LEU A 350 21.11 3.50 -8.11
CA LEU A 350 22.54 3.46 -7.85
C LEU A 350 23.29 2.91 -9.06
N SER A 351 24.50 3.37 -9.35
CA SER A 351 25.33 2.83 -10.43
C SER A 351 25.91 1.45 -10.14
N ALA A 352 26.00 1.08 -8.86
CA ALA A 352 26.53 -0.18 -8.36
C ALA A 352 25.64 -0.72 -7.22
N ALA A 353 25.98 -1.90 -6.70
CA ALA A 353 25.33 -2.43 -5.50
C ALA A 353 25.47 -1.45 -4.32
N PRO A 354 24.46 -1.35 -3.43
CA PRO A 354 24.48 -0.42 -2.31
C PRO A 354 25.63 -0.77 -1.36
N GLN A 355 26.35 0.26 -0.93
CA GLN A 355 27.39 0.13 0.08
C GLN A 355 26.89 0.69 1.40
N TYR A 356 27.09 -0.08 2.46
CA TYR A 356 26.72 0.30 3.82
C TYR A 356 27.98 0.41 4.66
N THR A 357 28.12 1.53 5.39
CA THR A 357 29.29 1.77 6.23
C THR A 357 28.95 1.53 7.68
N GLN A 358 29.72 0.70 8.38
CA GLN A 358 29.58 0.58 9.84
C GLN A 358 30.11 1.87 10.49
N HIS A 359 29.27 2.52 11.30
CA HIS A 359 29.58 3.79 11.93
C HIS A 359 29.86 3.63 13.43
N GLU A 360 31.04 4.04 13.88
CA GLU A 360 31.33 4.17 15.32
C GLU A 360 30.83 5.53 15.84
N PHE A 361 29.68 5.50 16.50
CA PHE A 361 29.18 6.67 17.21
C PHE A 361 29.92 6.81 18.55
N LYS A 362 30.74 7.85 18.69
CA LYS A 362 31.35 8.21 19.98
C LYS A 362 30.23 8.47 20.99
N ARG A 363 30.25 7.73 22.10
CA ARG A 363 29.26 7.82 23.18
C ARG A 363 29.35 9.14 23.93
#